data_AF-A0A820WMR8-F1
#
_entry.id   AF-A0A820WMR8-F1
#
_cell.length_a   1.000
_cell.length_b   1.000
_cell.length_c   1.000
_cell.angle_alpha   90.00
_cell.angle_beta   90.00
_cell.angle_gamma   90.00
#
_symmetry.space_group_name_H-M   'P 1'
#
loop_
_entity.id
_entity.type
_entity.pdbx_description
1 polymer ?
#
loop_
_entity_poly.entity_id
_entity_poly.type
_entity_poly.pdbx_seq_one_letter_code
_entity_poly.pdbx_strand_id
1 'polypeptide(L)' 'IPDEKAVDGSALHRWVESNKIYASGLIVSAYIEQYSHWNAMESLSSLLKKHNIPGLYG' A
#
# COMPACT_ATOMS: atom_id res chain seq x y z
N ILE A 1 4.32 3.70 -0.48
CA ILE A 1 3.74 2.94 0.65
C ILE A 1 4.82 2.78 1.71
N PRO A 2 4.53 3.12 2.99
CA PRO A 2 5.45 2.93 4.12
C PRO A 2 5.58 1.46 4.52
N ASP A 3 6.41 1.15 5.52
CA ASP A 3 6.62 -0.22 6.00
C ASP A 3 5.32 -0.86 6.57
N GLU A 4 4.77 -1.85 5.88
CA GLU A 4 3.60 -2.61 6.34
C GLU A 4 3.84 -3.35 7.67
N LYS A 5 5.09 -3.74 7.94
CA LYS A 5 5.44 -4.56 9.11
C LYS A 5 5.81 -3.74 10.34
N ALA A 6 5.93 -2.42 10.21
CA ALA A 6 6.24 -1.58 11.35
C ALA A 6 5.11 -1.63 12.38
N VAL A 7 5.46 -1.91 13.63
CA VAL A 7 4.52 -1.95 14.76
C VAL A 7 4.77 -0.80 15.73
N ASP A 8 3.73 -0.38 16.44
CA ASP A 8 3.80 0.60 17.51
C ASP A 8 4.00 -0.05 18.89
N GLY A 9 4.00 0.77 19.96
CA GLY A 9 4.16 0.30 21.33
C GLY A 9 2.99 -0.56 21.84
N SER A 10 1.88 -0.61 21.10
CA SER A 10 0.67 -1.39 21.40
C SER A 10 0.61 -2.68 20.56
N ALA A 11 1.69 -3.02 19.83
CA ALA A 11 1.77 -4.12 18.88
C ALA A 11 0.76 -4.05 17.72
N LEU A 12 0.26 -2.84 17.41
CA LEU A 12 -0.56 -2.58 16.23
C LEU A 12 0.32 -2.15 15.07
N HIS A 13 -0.13 -2.42 13.85
CA HIS A 13 0.53 -1.90 12.66
C HIS A 13 0.54 -0.37 12.69
N ARG A 14 1.74 0.22 12.55
CA ARG A 14 1.95 1.66 12.74
C ARG A 14 1.37 2.50 11.60
N TRP A 15 1.41 1.98 10.38
CA TRP A 15 1.10 2.74 9.17
C TRP A 15 -0.06 2.20 8.35
N VAL A 16 -0.60 1.04 8.72
CA VAL A 16 -1.72 0.40 8.04
C VAL A 16 -2.82 0.09 9.02
N GLU A 17 -4.07 0.30 8.60
CA GLU A 17 -5.26 0.11 9.45
C GLU A 17 -5.55 -1.36 9.76
N SER A 18 -4.97 -2.29 8.99
CA SER A 18 -5.21 -3.72 9.16
C SER A 18 -4.12 -4.57 8.51
N ASN A 19 -4.18 -5.88 8.73
CA ASN A 19 -3.23 -6.87 8.22
C ASN A 19 -3.42 -7.24 6.74
N LYS A 20 -4.45 -6.72 6.06
CA LYS A 20 -4.71 -7.00 4.64
C LYS A 20 -5.46 -5.87 3.96
N ILE A 21 -5.39 -5.81 2.63
CA ILE A 21 -6.25 -4.94 1.83
C ILE A 21 -7.63 -5.60 1.72
N TYR A 22 -8.68 -4.91 2.18
CA TYR A 22 -10.06 -5.42 2.11
C TYR A 22 -10.72 -5.21 0.75
N ALA A 23 -10.29 -4.21 0.00
CA ALA A 23 -10.79 -3.98 -1.33
C ALA A 23 -10.38 -5.13 -2.26
N SER A 24 -11.34 -5.68 -3.02
CA SER A 24 -11.06 -6.73 -4.02
C SER A 24 -10.33 -6.21 -5.26
N GLY A 25 -10.22 -4.89 -5.41
CA GLY A 25 -9.56 -4.24 -6.53
C GLY A 25 -9.53 -2.72 -6.35
N LEU A 26 -8.69 -2.04 -7.14
CA LEU A 26 -8.56 -0.58 -7.11
C LEU A 26 -8.70 0.01 -8.52
N ILE A 27 -9.56 1.01 -8.70
CA ILE A 27 -9.68 1.77 -9.96
C ILE A 27 -9.42 3.24 -9.63
N VAL A 28 -8.47 3.86 -10.33
CA VAL A 28 -8.08 5.26 -10.13
C VAL A 28 -7.89 5.96 -11.47
N SER A 29 -8.10 7.27 -11.54
CA SER A 29 -7.93 8.06 -12.78
C SER A 29 -6.47 8.28 -13.18
N ALA A 30 -5.55 8.26 -12.22
CA ALA A 30 -4.13 8.45 -12.48
C ALA A 30 -3.30 7.65 -11.48
N TYR A 31 -2.29 6.98 -12.00
CA TYR A 31 -1.29 6.27 -11.21
C TYR A 31 0.07 6.92 -11.40
N ILE A 32 0.78 7.15 -10.30
CA ILE A 32 2.15 7.69 -10.30
C ILE A 32 3.12 6.54 -10.06
N GLU A 33 3.94 6.22 -11.06
CA GLU A 33 4.92 5.14 -10.97
C GLU A 33 6.07 5.46 -10.00
N GLN A 34 6.56 6.70 -10.03
CA GLN A 34 7.65 7.17 -9.19
C GLN A 34 7.10 7.95 -7.99
N TYR A 35 7.03 7.29 -6.84
CA TYR A 35 6.63 7.94 -5.59
C TYR A 35 7.78 8.81 -5.04
N SER A 36 7.43 9.92 -4.40
CA SER A 36 8.39 10.81 -3.73
C SER A 36 7.86 11.20 -2.36
N HIS A 37 8.18 10.38 -1.36
CA HIS A 37 7.84 10.63 0.04
C HIS A 37 8.93 10.05 0.93
N TRP A 38 9.37 10.79 1.96
CA TRP A 38 10.51 10.42 2.81
C TRP A 38 10.35 9.06 3.51
N ASN A 39 9.11 8.66 3.80
CA ASN A 39 8.77 7.40 4.46
C ASN A 39 8.26 6.32 3.49
N ALA A 40 8.37 6.50 2.17
CA ALA A 40 7.90 5.49 1.22
C ALA A 40 8.99 4.44 0.95
N MET A 41 8.65 3.18 1.20
CA MET A 41 9.54 2.03 0.97
C MET A 41 9.21 1.27 -0.31
N GLU A 42 7.94 1.25 -0.73
CA GLU A 42 7.53 0.58 -1.97
C GLU A 42 6.45 1.34 -2.75
N SER A 43 6.30 1.01 -4.03
CA SER A 43 5.25 1.57 -4.89
C SER A 43 3.87 0.98 -4.55
N LEU A 44 2.80 1.70 -4.86
CA LEU A 44 1.44 1.15 -4.70
C LEU A 44 1.23 -0.07 -5.61
N SER A 45 1.78 -0.09 -6.83
CA SER A 45 1.70 -1.26 -7.72
C SER A 45 2.40 -2.49 -7.11
N SER A 46 3.55 -2.31 -6.47
CA SER A 46 4.26 -3.39 -5.77
C SER A 46 3.42 -3.98 -4.65
N LEU A 47 2.78 -3.12 -3.84
CA LEU A 47 1.90 -3.54 -2.76
C LEU A 47 0.70 -4.33 -3.29
N LEU A 48 0.02 -3.82 -4.32
CA LEU A 48 -1.14 -4.50 -4.93
C LEU A 48 -0.76 -5.87 -5.49
N LYS A 49 0.38 -5.98 -6.18
CA LYS A 49 0.90 -7.27 -6.69
C LYS A 49 1.20 -8.26 -5.57
N LYS A 50 1.83 -7.80 -4.48
CA LYS A 50 2.17 -8.63 -3.31
C LYS A 50 0.91 -9.23 -2.66
N HIS A 51 -0.17 -8.46 -2.60
CA HIS A 51 -1.46 -8.89 -2.03
C HIS A 51 -2.41 -9.51 -3.06
N ASN A 52 -1.97 -9.70 -4.30
CA ASN A 52 -2.78 -10.24 -5.40
C ASN A 52 -4.08 -9.47 -5.63
N ILE A 53 -4.03 -8.14 -5.53
CA ILE A 53 -5.17 -7.23 -5.74
C ILE A 53 -5.07 -6.61 -7.14
N PRO A 54 -6.06 -6.79 -8.02
CA PRO A 54 -6.08 -6.15 -9.33
C PRO A 54 -6.23 -4.63 -9.21
N GLY A 55 -5.49 -3.90 -10.04
CA GLY A 55 -5.56 -2.44 -10.14
C GLY A 55 -5.68 -1.97 -11.59
N LEU A 56 -6.50 -0.96 -11.85
CA LEU A 56 -6.67 -0.35 -13.17
C LEU A 56 -6.55 1.18 -13.07
N TYR A 57 -5.86 1.78 -14.03
CA TYR A 57 -5.72 3.23 -14.15
C TYR A 57 -5.77 3.67 -15.62
N GLY A 58 -6.17 4.92 -15.85
CA GLY A 58 -6.39 5.53 -17.16
C GLY A 58 -7.56 6.52 -17.11
#